data_AF-A0A5B1BDG8-F1
#
_entry.id   AF-A0A5B1BDG8-F1
#
_cell.length_a   1.000
_cell.length_b   1.000
_cell.length_c   1.000
_cell.angle_alpha   90.00
_cell.angle_beta   90.00
_cell.angle_gamma   90.00
#
_symmetry.space_group_name_H-M   'P 1'
#
loop_
_entity.id
_entity.type
_entity.pdbx_description
1 polymer ?
#
loop_
_entity_poly.entity_id
_entity_poly.type
_entity_poly.pdbx_seq_one_letter_code
_entity_poly.pdbx_strand_id
1 'polypeptide(L)' 'MWQLRIGAQWRNLPDNFPKWGSVYYFFRKWKSNGTLEMLNVSLNKMERIRQGKEETPSLLIVSR' A
#
# COMPACT_ATOMS: atom_id res chain seq x y z
N MET A 1 -8.03 4.95 17.15
CA MET A 1 -7.93 4.82 15.68
C MET A 1 -8.08 3.36 15.27
N TRP A 2 -9.29 2.96 14.82
CA TRP A 2 -9.61 1.58 14.41
C TRP A 2 -9.13 1.21 12.99
N GLN A 3 -8.55 2.17 12.25
CA GLN A 3 -8.17 1.97 10.85
C GLN A 3 -6.82 1.25 10.66
N LEU A 4 -5.91 1.36 11.62
CA LEU A 4 -4.55 0.85 11.50
C LEU A 4 -4.40 -0.64 11.86
N ARG A 5 -5.41 -1.25 12.51
CA ARG A 5 -5.32 -2.65 13.00
C ARG A 5 -6.15 -3.65 12.19
N ILE A 6 -7.23 -3.20 11.55
CA ILE A 6 -8.16 -4.10 10.83
C ILE A 6 -8.28 -3.73 9.34
N GLY A 7 -7.68 -2.61 8.92
CA GLY A 7 -8.01 -1.96 7.66
C GLY A 7 -9.43 -1.39 7.73
N ALA A 8 -9.74 -0.35 6.96
CA ALA A 8 -11.14 -0.02 6.75
C ALA A 8 -11.84 -1.28 6.22
N GLN A 9 -12.92 -1.72 6.87
CA GLN A 9 -13.72 -2.82 6.33
C GLN A 9 -14.06 -2.42 4.90
N TRP A 10 -13.70 -3.24 3.89
CA TRP A 10 -13.84 -2.88 2.48
C TRP A 10 -15.24 -2.31 2.13
N ARG A 11 -16.25 -2.71 2.90
CA ARG A 11 -17.65 -2.27 2.81
C ARG A 11 -17.91 -0.82 3.27
N ASN A 12 -16.98 -0.21 4.00
CA ASN A 12 -17.05 1.16 4.52
C ASN A 12 -16.12 2.09 3.74
N LEU A 13 -15.94 1.85 2.45
CA LEU A 13 -15.23 2.78 1.58
C LEU A 13 -16.05 4.07 1.44
N PRO A 14 -15.41 5.25 1.49
CA PRO A 14 -16.11 6.51 1.23
C PRO A 14 -16.72 6.52 -0.19
N ASP A 15 -17.78 7.31 -0.38
CA ASP A 15 -18.57 7.32 -1.63
C ASP A 15 -17.79 7.81 -2.87
N ASN A 16 -16.61 8.40 -2.68
CA ASN A 16 -15.72 8.78 -3.77
C ASN A 16 -14.91 7.60 -4.36
N PHE A 17 -14.99 6.41 -3.76
CA PHE A 17 -14.36 5.21 -4.29
C PHE A 17 -15.32 4.40 -5.17
N PRO A 18 -14.80 3.65 -6.17
CA PRO A 18 -15.57 2.63 -6.84
C PRO A 18 -16.16 1.62 -5.85
N LYS A 19 -17.23 0.93 -6.26
CA LYS A 19 -17.85 -0.14 -5.46
C LYS A 19 -16.80 -1.08 -4.88
N TRP A 20 -16.91 -1.40 -3.59
CA TRP A 20 -15.89 -2.14 -2.84
C TRP A 20 -15.45 -3.45 -3.49
N GLY A 21 -16.35 -4.14 -4.20
CA GLY A 21 -16.02 -5.38 -4.92
C GLY A 21 -15.00 -5.18 -6.04
N SER A 22 -15.08 -4.07 -6.77
CA SER A 22 -14.10 -3.71 -7.80
C SER A 22 -12.75 -3.38 -7.18
N VAL A 23 -12.74 -2.61 -6.09
CA VAL A 23 -11.52 -2.27 -5.36
C VAL A 23 -10.85 -3.55 -4.83
N TYR A 24 -11.63 -4.45 -4.22
CA TYR A 24 -11.13 -5.72 -3.70
C TYR A 24 -10.63 -6.65 -4.81
N TYR A 25 -11.29 -6.67 -5.99
CA TYR A 25 -10.83 -7.44 -7.15
C TYR A 25 -9.43 -7.03 -7.60
N PHE A 26 -9.20 -5.73 -7.77
CA PHE A 26 -7.87 -5.22 -8.15
C PHE A 26 -6.84 -5.46 -7.04
N PHE A 27 -7.22 -5.23 -5.79
CA PHE A 27 -6.35 -5.54 -4.65
C PHE A 27 -5.92 -7.01 -4.62
N ARG A 28 -6.85 -7.94 -4.80
CA ARG A 28 -6.57 -9.38 -4.86
C ARG A 28 -5.65 -9.72 -6.02
N LYS A 29 -5.91 -9.16 -7.21
CA LYS A 29 -5.08 -9.36 -8.40
C LYS A 29 -3.64 -8.87 -8.14
N TRP A 30 -3.50 -7.66 -7.60
CA TRP A 30 -2.21 -7.05 -7.31
C TRP A 30 -1.43 -7.74 -6.20
N LYS A 31 -2.14 -8.26 -5.19
CA LYS A 31 -1.51 -9.08 -4.15
C LYS A 31 -0.99 -10.40 -4.70
N SER A 32 -1.69 -11.02 -5.66
CA SER A 32 -1.27 -12.30 -6.22
C SER A 32 -0.07 -12.20 -7.17
N ASN A 33 0.15 -11.05 -7.79
CA ASN A 33 1.14 -10.88 -8.85
C ASN A 33 2.33 -9.98 -8.45
N GLY A 34 2.48 -9.63 -7.17
CA GLY A 34 3.60 -8.82 -6.69
C GLY A 34 3.49 -7.31 -6.96
N THR A 35 2.36 -6.83 -7.51
CA THR A 35 2.21 -5.42 -7.89
C THR A 35 2.23 -4.51 -6.67
N LEU A 36 1.66 -4.94 -5.54
CA LEU A 36 1.66 -4.13 -4.31
C LEU A 36 3.08 -3.91 -3.79
N GLU A 37 3.91 -4.94 -3.85
CA GLU A 37 5.32 -4.91 -3.45
C GLU A 37 6.11 -3.96 -4.35
N MET A 38 5.93 -4.06 -5.67
CA MET A 38 6.57 -3.15 -6.62
C MET A 38 6.16 -1.69 -6.38
N LEU A 39 4.86 -1.42 -6.24
CA LEU A 39 4.34 -0.10 -5.95
C LEU A 39 4.91 0.45 -4.64
N ASN A 40 4.94 -0.38 -3.59
CA ASN A 40 5.50 0.02 -2.31
C ASN A 40 6.98 0.37 -2.42
N VAL A 41 7.79 -0.40 -3.15
CA VAL A 41 9.21 -0.09 -3.39
C VAL A 41 9.35 1.26 -4.12
N SER A 42 8.62 1.46 -5.22
CA SER A 42 8.66 2.70 -5.99
C SER A 42 8.25 3.92 -5.16
N LEU A 43 7.15 3.82 -4.40
CA LEU A 43 6.66 4.90 -3.54
C LEU A 43 7.65 5.25 -2.43
N ASN A 44 8.24 4.24 -1.79
CA ASN A 44 9.27 4.47 -0.78
C ASN A 44 10.49 5.18 -1.37
N LYS A 45 10.96 4.78 -2.55
CA LYS A 45 12.06 5.49 -3.23
C LYS A 45 11.72 6.95 -3.51
N MET A 46 10.54 7.21 -4.08
CA MET A 46 10.08 8.57 -4.38
C MET A 46 10.00 9.44 -3.12
N GLU A 47 9.42 8.91 -2.05
CA GLU A 47 9.29 9.64 -0.78
C GLU A 47 10.65 9.91 -0.13
N ARG A 48 11.59 8.97 -0.21
CA ARG A 48 12.95 9.17 0.31
C ARG A 48 13.68 10.28 -0.44
N ILE A 49 13.62 10.27 -1.78
CA ILE A 49 14.19 11.34 -2.61
C ILE A 49 13.53 12.68 -2.28
N ARG A 50 12.20 12.72 -2.13
CA ARG A 50 11.46 13.92 -1.72
C ARG A 50 11.92 14.48 -0.37
N GLN A 51 12.33 13.61 0.55
CA GLN A 51 12.89 13.99 1.85
C GLN A 51 14.41 14.28 1.82
N GLY A 52 15.05 14.26 0.64
CA GLY A 52 16.49 14.48 0.50
C GLY A 52 17.34 13.32 1.04
N LYS A 53 16.79 12.11 1.09
CA LYS A 53 17.49 10.89 1.52
C LYS A 53 17.88 10.04 0.32
N GLU A 54 18.91 9.22 0.49
CA GLU A 54 19.31 8.19 -0.47
C GLU A 54 18.15 7.26 -0.85
N GLU A 55 18.11 6.79 -2.10
CA GLU A 55 16.96 6.03 -2.62
C GLU A 55 16.68 4.74 -1.85
N THR A 56 17.72 4.08 -1.32
CA THR A 56 17.60 2.88 -0.51
C THR A 56 17.76 3.21 0.98
N PRO A 57 17.01 2.55 1.87
CA PRO A 57 17.17 2.73 3.31
C PRO A 57 18.47 2.11 3.79
N SER A 58 19.12 2.75 4.76
CA SER A 58 20.32 2.23 5.42
C SER A 58 20.04 1.00 6.29
N LEU A 59 18.77 0.77 6.68
CA LEU A 59 18.34 -0.34 7.52
C LEU A 59 16.93 -0.78 7.12
N LEU A 60 16.73 -2.07 6.86
CA LEU A 60 15.45 -2.67 6.52
C LEU A 60 15.01 -3.60 7.66
N ILE A 61 13.86 -3.32 8.27
CA ILE A 61 13.24 -4.22 9.25
C ILE A 61 12.25 -5.11 8.49
N VAL A 62 12.56 -6.39 8.37
CA VAL A 62 11.63 -7.42 7.89
C VAL A 62 11.09 -8.17 9.10
N SER A 63 9.79 -8.03 9.37
CA SER A 63 9.10 -8.96 10.28
C SER A 63 8.79 -10.24 9.51
N ARG A 64 9.21 -11.38 10.06
CA ARG A 64 8.80 -12.71 9.61
C ARG A 64 7.38 -13.02 10.08
#